data_AF-A0A4Q7VWG1-F1
#
_entry.id   AF-A0A4Q7VWG1-F1
#
_cell.length_a   1.000
_cell.length_b   1.000
_cell.length_c   1.000
_cell.angle_alpha   90.00
_cell.angle_beta   90.00
_cell.angle_gamma   90.00
#
_symmetry.space_group_name_H-M   'P 1'
#
loop_
_entity.id
_entity.type
_entity.pdbx_description
1 polymer ?
#
loop_
_entity_poly.entity_id
_entity_poly.type
_entity_poly.pdbx_seq_one_letter_code
_entity_poly.pdbx_strand_id
1 'polypeptide(L)'
;MDQALSPVPETIPPSSRGFDARSRLRAALIHLSLSVLVASLAGALVFGVWYPSPYREISGGRELFTLLISVDIVLGPLLTFAVFNRRKPRRELVRDLSIIVVLQLAALGYGIWTTAQARPAVLAIEGQRLVTVRPADLAPEELARAPEGLRSLPWFGMLHVGTERPAGEDTLTAVKLALDGKDYGQRPEAWRPEAVFRQQVAERAAPLAELQKHYPERRAELDAAVAATGRSAEQLGYLPLRARQTSWVALIDKQTGEIAGYAPFDGFF
;
A
#
# COMPACT_ATOMS: atom_id res chain seq x y z
N MET A 1 38.11 -69.18 48.74
CA MET A 1 37.38 -69.24 47.45
C MET A 1 36.82 -67.86 47.24
N ASP A 2 37.69 -66.98 46.73
CA ASP A 2 37.42 -65.55 46.50
C ASP A 2 36.46 -65.39 45.32
N GLN A 3 35.35 -64.69 45.55
CA GLN A 3 34.56 -64.12 44.47
C GLN A 3 34.53 -62.61 44.70
N ALA A 4 35.48 -61.94 44.04
CA ALA A 4 35.56 -60.49 43.96
C ALA A 4 34.29 -59.96 43.24
N LEU A 5 33.52 -59.16 43.96
CA LEU A 5 32.45 -58.34 43.39
C LEU A 5 33.11 -57.21 42.58
N SER A 6 33.00 -57.29 41.26
CA SER A 6 33.41 -56.20 40.37
C SER A 6 32.53 -54.97 40.62
N PRO A 7 33.09 -53.76 40.75
CA PRO A 7 32.29 -52.54 40.87
C PRO A 7 31.64 -52.20 39.53
N VAL A 8 30.36 -51.82 39.60
CA VAL A 8 29.56 -51.28 38.49
C VAL A 8 30.25 -50.05 37.91
N PRO A 9 30.49 -49.96 36.59
CA PRO A 9 31.07 -48.76 36.01
C PRO A 9 30.04 -47.63 35.92
N GLU A 10 30.44 -46.51 36.53
CA GLU A 10 30.15 -45.11 36.20
C GLU A 10 28.74 -44.73 35.75
N THR A 11 28.12 -43.94 36.63
CA THR A 11 27.04 -43.00 36.37
C THR A 11 27.12 -42.39 34.96
N ILE A 12 26.10 -42.64 34.14
CA ILE A 12 25.82 -41.81 32.97
C ILE A 12 25.75 -40.37 33.49
N PRO A 13 26.64 -39.44 33.08
CA PRO A 13 26.53 -38.06 33.53
C PRO A 13 25.15 -37.57 33.10
N PRO A 14 24.38 -36.89 33.98
CA PRO A 14 23.17 -36.25 33.53
C PRO A 14 23.61 -35.26 32.46
N SER A 15 23.32 -35.57 31.18
CA SER A 15 23.40 -34.58 30.12
C SER A 15 22.22 -33.63 30.31
N SER A 16 22.23 -32.88 31.43
CA SER A 16 21.38 -31.72 31.60
C SER A 16 21.93 -30.66 30.65
N ARG A 17 21.60 -30.85 29.37
CA ARG A 17 21.77 -29.90 28.27
C ARG A 17 20.90 -28.68 28.60
N GLY A 18 21.34 -27.88 29.56
CA GLY A 18 20.56 -26.78 30.11
C GLY A 18 20.24 -25.76 29.03
N PHE A 19 18.95 -25.58 28.75
CA PHE A 19 18.43 -24.62 27.78
C PHE A 19 18.83 -23.18 28.21
N ASP A 20 19.67 -22.49 27.43
CA ASP A 20 20.09 -21.11 27.72
C ASP A 20 19.01 -20.11 27.26
N ALA A 21 17.90 -20.08 28.00
CA ALA A 21 16.76 -19.22 27.72
C ALA A 21 17.13 -17.73 27.67
N ARG A 22 18.01 -17.29 28.59
CA ARG A 22 18.33 -15.88 28.78
C ARG A 22 19.09 -15.30 27.58
N SER A 23 20.11 -16.02 27.09
CA SER A 23 20.87 -15.53 25.94
C SER A 23 20.05 -15.58 24.65
N ARG A 24 19.20 -16.62 24.50
CA ARG A 24 18.26 -16.75 23.37
C ARG A 24 17.25 -15.63 23.34
N LEU A 25 16.63 -15.34 24.49
CA LEU A 25 15.68 -14.23 24.63
C LEU A 25 16.36 -12.90 24.33
N ARG A 26 17.56 -12.66 24.85
CA ARG A 26 18.32 -11.44 24.54
C ARG A 26 18.59 -11.29 23.04
N ALA A 27 19.02 -12.36 22.37
CA ALA A 27 19.25 -12.35 20.93
C ALA A 27 17.95 -12.07 20.15
N ALA A 28 16.85 -12.73 20.52
CA ALA A 28 15.54 -12.52 19.92
C ALA A 28 15.01 -11.09 20.12
N LEU A 29 15.21 -10.48 21.30
CA LEU A 29 14.80 -9.10 21.57
C LEU A 29 15.62 -8.07 20.79
N ILE A 30 16.93 -8.31 20.61
CA ILE A 30 17.77 -7.47 19.74
C ILE A 30 17.27 -7.58 18.30
N HIS A 31 17.01 -8.80 17.82
CA HIS A 31 16.44 -9.03 16.49
C HIS A 31 15.11 -8.32 16.32
N LEU A 32 14.18 -8.48 17.27
CA LEU A 32 12.89 -7.81 17.27
C LEU A 32 13.05 -6.29 17.18
N SER A 33 13.97 -5.70 17.95
CA SER A 33 14.22 -4.26 17.94
C SER A 33 14.69 -3.78 16.57
N LEU A 34 15.57 -4.55 15.91
CA LEU A 34 16.03 -4.26 14.56
C LEU A 34 14.91 -4.43 13.52
N SER A 35 14.11 -5.48 13.63
CA SER A 35 12.94 -5.71 12.76
C SER A 35 11.92 -4.59 12.89
N VAL A 36 11.63 -4.12 14.10
CA VAL A 36 10.72 -2.97 14.34
C VAL A 36 11.29 -1.68 13.73
N LEU A 37 12.60 -1.44 13.85
CA LEU A 37 13.24 -0.28 13.23
C LEU A 37 13.08 -0.32 11.70
N VAL A 38 13.41 -1.45 11.07
CA VAL A 38 13.28 -1.63 9.62
C VAL A 38 11.83 -1.52 9.17
N ALA A 39 10.90 -2.14 9.90
CA ALA A 39 9.46 -2.02 9.65
C ALA A 39 8.97 -0.57 9.74
N SER A 40 9.46 0.20 10.71
CA SER A 40 9.10 1.61 10.88
C SER A 40 9.60 2.47 9.71
N LEU A 41 10.83 2.22 9.23
CA LEU A 41 11.37 2.89 8.03
C LEU A 41 10.57 2.54 6.78
N ALA A 42 10.24 1.26 6.59
CA ALA A 42 9.38 0.81 5.49
C ALA A 42 7.98 1.44 5.58
N GLY A 43 7.41 1.52 6.78
CA GLY A 43 6.11 2.16 7.02
C GLY A 43 6.13 3.66 6.71
N ALA A 44 7.19 4.36 7.11
CA ALA A 44 7.37 5.78 6.78
C ALA A 44 7.45 6.00 5.27
N LEU A 45 8.17 5.15 4.53
CA LEU A 45 8.20 5.18 3.07
C LEU A 45 6.82 4.93 2.47
N VAL A 46 6.19 3.81 2.81
CA VAL A 46 4.90 3.39 2.23
C VAL A 46 3.83 4.43 2.50
N PHE A 47 3.67 4.87 3.75
CA PHE A 47 2.58 5.72 4.16
C PHE A 47 2.86 7.21 4.00
N GLY A 48 4.13 7.63 4.07
CA GLY A 48 4.52 9.02 3.86
C GLY A 48 4.66 9.39 2.39
N VAL A 49 5.07 8.44 1.54
CA VAL A 49 5.45 8.73 0.15
C VAL A 49 4.52 8.07 -0.87
N TRP A 50 4.25 6.77 -0.73
CA TRP A 50 3.51 6.02 -1.76
C TRP A 50 2.00 6.00 -1.57
N TYR A 51 1.53 6.14 -0.34
CA TYR A 51 0.10 6.18 0.02
C TYR A 51 -0.19 7.42 0.85
N PRO A 52 -0.07 8.64 0.28
CA PRO A 52 -0.53 9.84 0.96
C PRO A 52 -2.02 9.73 1.28
N SER A 53 -2.48 10.42 2.32
CA SER A 53 -3.92 10.53 2.58
C SER A 53 -4.61 11.21 1.39
N PRO A 54 -5.81 10.76 0.95
CA PRO A 54 -6.66 9.71 1.55
C PRO A 54 -6.35 8.28 1.06
N TYR A 55 -5.42 8.11 0.11
CA TYR A 55 -5.18 6.85 -0.59
C TYR A 55 -4.71 5.70 0.30
N ARG A 56 -4.11 6.01 1.45
CA ARG A 56 -3.80 5.02 2.47
C ARG A 56 -5.02 4.19 2.90
N GLU A 57 -6.19 4.82 2.95
CA GLU A 57 -7.44 4.23 3.42
C GLU A 57 -8.19 3.56 2.27
N ILE A 58 -8.23 4.21 1.11
CA ILE A 58 -9.10 3.76 0.01
C ILE A 58 -8.42 2.77 -0.96
N SER A 59 -7.09 2.68 -0.94
CA SER A 59 -6.33 1.79 -1.83
C SER A 59 -5.85 0.49 -1.16
N GLY A 60 -6.15 0.28 0.14
CA GLY A 60 -5.81 -0.96 0.85
C GLY A 60 -4.33 -1.14 1.20
N GLY A 61 -3.59 -0.03 1.32
CA GLY A 61 -2.17 -0.08 1.65
C GLY A 61 -1.91 -0.58 3.07
N ARG A 62 -2.85 -0.38 3.99
CA ARG A 62 -2.72 -0.77 5.41
C ARG A 62 -2.72 -2.27 5.61
N GLU A 63 -3.67 -3.00 5.01
CA GLU A 63 -3.81 -4.45 5.20
C GLU A 63 -2.60 -5.18 4.63
N LEU A 64 -2.18 -4.81 3.41
CA LEU A 64 -1.02 -5.40 2.73
C LEU A 64 0.25 -5.16 3.54
N PHE A 65 0.49 -3.93 3.97
CA PHE A 65 1.67 -3.59 4.76
C PHE A 65 1.69 -4.31 6.12
N THR A 66 0.54 -4.38 6.80
CA THR A 66 0.42 -5.04 8.11
C THR A 66 0.73 -6.53 8.00
N LEU A 67 0.22 -7.20 6.97
CA LEU A 67 0.51 -8.62 6.74
C LEU A 67 2.01 -8.86 6.54
N LEU A 68 2.65 -8.05 5.67
CA LEU A 68 4.07 -8.20 5.33
C LEU A 68 4.98 -7.99 6.54
N ILE A 69 4.74 -6.93 7.32
CA ILE A 69 5.54 -6.62 8.51
C ILE A 69 5.31 -7.61 9.66
N SER A 70 4.09 -8.14 9.81
CA SER A 70 3.78 -9.09 10.89
C SER A 70 4.61 -10.37 10.79
N VAL A 71 4.85 -10.85 9.57
CA VAL A 71 5.71 -12.01 9.31
C VAL A 71 7.11 -11.77 9.87
N ASP A 72 7.69 -10.61 9.57
CA ASP A 72 9.06 -10.25 9.95
C ASP A 72 9.24 -9.99 11.44
N ILE A 73 8.26 -9.32 12.07
CA ILE A 73 8.27 -9.01 13.50
C ILE A 73 8.06 -10.27 14.36
N VAL A 74 7.32 -11.26 13.86
CA VAL A 74 7.00 -12.48 14.62
C VAL A 74 7.99 -13.60 14.32
N LEU A 75 8.13 -14.00 13.05
CA LEU A 75 8.91 -15.20 12.69
C LEU A 75 10.41 -15.00 12.92
N GLY A 76 10.96 -13.83 12.58
CA GLY A 76 12.39 -13.56 12.74
C GLY A 76 12.88 -13.77 14.19
N PRO A 77 12.30 -13.06 15.18
CA PRO A 77 12.66 -13.24 16.59
C PRO A 77 12.42 -14.65 17.12
N LEU A 78 11.33 -15.33 16.70
CA LEU A 78 11.04 -16.71 17.11
C LEU A 78 12.09 -17.70 16.58
N LEU A 79 12.47 -17.58 15.30
CA LEU A 79 13.52 -18.40 14.70
C LEU A 79 14.87 -18.12 15.35
N THR A 80 15.20 -16.85 15.58
CA THR A 80 16.42 -16.47 16.30
C THR A 80 16.43 -17.05 17.71
N PHE A 81 15.32 -17.00 18.44
CA PHE A 81 15.21 -17.64 19.76
C PHE A 81 15.46 -19.15 19.70
N ALA A 82 14.84 -19.84 18.74
CA ALA A 82 14.95 -21.29 18.59
C ALA A 82 16.38 -21.74 18.23
N VAL A 83 17.01 -21.02 17.31
CA VAL A 83 18.27 -21.41 16.67
C VAL A 83 19.51 -20.91 17.41
N PHE A 84 19.42 -19.76 18.10
CA PHE A 84 20.54 -19.16 18.81
C PHE A 84 21.04 -20.08 19.92
N ASN A 85 22.33 -20.38 19.91
CA ASN A 85 22.94 -21.21 20.96
C ASN A 85 24.43 -20.87 21.05
N ARG A 86 24.86 -20.27 22.17
CA ARG A 86 26.26 -19.88 22.41
C ARG A 86 27.23 -21.05 22.44
N ARG A 87 26.73 -22.28 22.60
CA ARG A 87 27.53 -23.51 22.59
C ARG A 87 27.83 -24.02 21.18
N LYS A 88 27.12 -23.53 20.14
CA LYS A 88 27.45 -23.86 18.74
C LYS A 88 28.81 -23.24 18.37
N PRO A 89 29.60 -23.90 17.51
CA PRO A 89 30.73 -23.25 16.86
C PRO A 89 30.29 -21.92 16.24
N ARG A 90 31.10 -20.87 16.41
CA ARG A 90 30.75 -19.52 15.93
C ARG A 90 30.34 -19.51 14.45
N ARG A 91 31.00 -20.31 13.62
CA ARG A 91 30.70 -20.41 12.18
C ARG A 91 29.29 -20.96 11.92
N GLU A 92 28.86 -21.96 12.67
CA GLU A 92 27.50 -22.53 12.55
C GLU A 92 26.45 -21.54 13.04
N LEU A 93 26.67 -20.91 14.19
CA LEU A 93 25.75 -19.90 14.72
C LEU A 93 25.60 -18.72 13.76
N VAL A 94 26.70 -18.21 13.20
CA VAL A 94 26.67 -17.13 12.21
C VAL A 94 25.95 -17.57 10.95
N ARG A 95 26.25 -18.76 10.41
CA ARG A 95 25.55 -19.30 9.22
C ARG A 95 24.04 -19.35 9.46
N ASP A 96 23.62 -19.93 10.59
CA ASP A 96 22.21 -20.12 10.87
C ASP A 96 21.46 -18.77 11.01
N LEU A 97 22.06 -17.79 11.71
CA LEU A 97 21.48 -16.44 11.82
C LEU A 97 21.50 -15.69 10.48
N SER A 98 22.56 -15.83 9.68
CA SER A 98 22.65 -15.22 8.35
C SER A 98 21.56 -15.74 7.42
N ILE A 99 21.24 -17.03 7.46
CA ILE A 99 20.15 -17.61 6.67
C ILE A 99 18.82 -16.97 7.08
N ILE A 100 18.54 -16.83 8.38
CA ILE A 100 17.32 -16.17 8.88
C ILE A 100 17.24 -14.74 8.36
N VAL A 101 18.32 -13.97 8.48
CA VAL A 101 18.36 -12.56 8.03
C VAL A 101 18.20 -12.45 6.52
N VAL A 102 18.84 -13.31 5.72
CA VAL A 102 18.71 -13.29 4.25
C VAL A 102 17.28 -13.59 3.82
N LEU A 103 16.65 -14.62 4.40
CA LEU A 103 15.25 -14.95 4.11
C LEU A 103 14.32 -13.79 4.49
N GLN A 104 14.57 -13.15 5.64
CA GLN A 104 13.79 -12.00 6.10
C GLN A 104 13.96 -10.78 5.18
N LEU A 105 15.18 -10.46 4.75
CA LEU A 105 15.42 -9.37 3.81
C LEU A 105 14.80 -9.66 2.43
N ALA A 106 14.81 -10.91 1.98
CA ALA A 106 14.14 -11.31 0.75
C ALA A 106 12.61 -11.16 0.85
N ALA A 107 12.02 -11.59 1.97
CA ALA A 107 10.59 -11.44 2.24
C ALA A 107 10.19 -9.96 2.31
N LEU A 108 10.95 -9.15 3.05
CA LEU A 108 10.75 -7.70 3.12
C LEU A 108 10.87 -7.03 1.75
N GLY A 109 11.91 -7.38 0.97
CA GLY A 109 12.11 -6.85 -0.37
C GLY A 109 10.94 -7.16 -1.31
N TYR A 110 10.45 -8.40 -1.27
CA TYR A 110 9.24 -8.79 -1.99
C TYR A 110 8.00 -8.03 -1.52
N GLY A 111 7.86 -7.82 -0.21
CA GLY A 111 6.77 -7.04 0.37
C GLY A 111 6.78 -5.58 -0.07
N ILE A 112 7.94 -4.93 -0.03
CA ILE A 112 8.14 -3.56 -0.49
C ILE A 112 7.83 -3.45 -1.98
N TRP A 113 8.33 -4.39 -2.80
CA TRP A 113 8.05 -4.41 -4.24
C TRP A 113 6.55 -4.59 -4.53
N THR A 114 5.89 -5.55 -3.88
CA THR A 114 4.44 -5.79 -4.02
C THR A 114 3.64 -4.54 -3.64
N THR A 115 4.06 -3.85 -2.56
CA THR A 115 3.44 -2.59 -2.12
C THR A 115 3.67 -1.47 -3.11
N ALA A 116 4.88 -1.35 -3.68
CA ALA A 116 5.20 -0.37 -4.71
C ALA A 116 4.35 -0.57 -5.98
N GLN A 117 4.07 -1.82 -6.36
CA GLN A 117 3.23 -2.17 -7.52
C GLN A 117 1.74 -1.93 -7.25
N ALA A 118 1.31 -2.01 -6.00
CA ALA A 118 -0.09 -1.79 -5.59
C ALA A 118 -0.41 -0.33 -5.24
N ARG A 119 0.58 0.58 -5.26
CA ARG A 119 0.38 1.98 -4.88
C ARG A 119 -0.52 2.71 -5.87
N PRO A 120 -1.31 3.71 -5.42
CA PRO A 120 -1.90 4.68 -6.33
C PRO A 120 -0.76 5.45 -7.03
N ALA A 121 -0.65 5.32 -8.35
CA ALA A 121 0.39 6.03 -9.12
C ALA A 121 -0.18 7.07 -10.06
N VAL A 122 -1.44 6.92 -10.46
CA VAL A 122 -2.14 7.85 -11.34
C VAL A 122 -3.49 8.19 -10.75
N LEU A 123 -3.85 9.47 -10.80
CA LEU A 123 -5.21 9.94 -10.60
C LEU A 123 -5.77 10.38 -11.96
N ALA A 124 -6.69 9.60 -12.51
CA ALA A 124 -7.26 9.82 -13.83
C ALA A 124 -8.65 10.45 -13.71
N ILE A 125 -8.88 11.57 -14.40
CA ILE A 125 -10.21 12.15 -14.62
C ILE A 125 -10.86 11.39 -15.77
N GLU A 126 -11.91 10.65 -15.45
CA GLU A 126 -12.67 9.86 -16.40
C GLU A 126 -14.12 10.36 -16.45
N GLY A 127 -14.38 11.30 -17.36
CA GLY A 127 -15.71 11.88 -17.53
C GLY A 127 -16.15 12.72 -16.32
N GLN A 128 -16.91 12.11 -15.42
CA GLN A 128 -17.49 12.70 -14.20
C GLN A 128 -16.99 12.01 -12.92
N ARG A 129 -15.88 11.28 -12.99
CA ARG A 129 -15.29 10.61 -11.83
C ARG A 129 -13.78 10.70 -11.86
N LEU A 130 -13.18 10.49 -10.70
CA LEU A 130 -11.76 10.25 -10.54
C LEU A 130 -11.54 8.76 -10.31
N VAL A 131 -10.46 8.22 -10.89
CA VAL A 131 -10.07 6.83 -10.73
C VAL A 131 -8.59 6.76 -10.39
N THR A 132 -8.24 6.02 -9.33
CA THR A 132 -6.84 5.72 -9.05
C THR A 132 -6.37 4.52 -9.87
N VAL A 133 -5.21 4.62 -10.51
CA VAL A 133 -4.60 3.52 -11.25
C VAL A 133 -3.26 3.14 -10.64
N ARG A 134 -3.00 1.84 -10.57
CA ARG A 134 -1.79 1.28 -9.96
C ARG A 134 -0.78 0.87 -11.03
N PRO A 135 0.53 0.86 -10.72
CA PRO A 135 1.53 0.34 -11.64
C PRO A 135 1.25 -1.10 -12.09
N ALA A 136 0.72 -1.95 -11.20
CA ALA A 136 0.36 -3.33 -11.52
C ALA A 136 -0.76 -3.47 -12.58
N ASP A 137 -1.56 -2.42 -12.79
CA ASP A 137 -2.68 -2.42 -13.73
C ASP A 137 -2.27 -1.95 -15.13
N LEU A 138 -1.00 -1.57 -15.32
CA LEU A 138 -0.49 -0.96 -16.55
C LEU A 138 0.60 -1.85 -17.16
N ALA A 139 0.35 -2.33 -18.38
CA ALA A 139 1.37 -3.04 -19.14
C ALA A 139 2.48 -2.04 -19.58
N PRO A 140 3.77 -2.37 -19.45
CA PRO A 140 4.86 -1.49 -19.88
C PRO A 140 4.74 -1.04 -21.34
N GLU A 141 4.28 -1.93 -22.21
CA GLU A 141 4.08 -1.68 -23.64
C GLU A 141 2.91 -0.72 -23.91
N GLU A 142 1.87 -0.75 -23.06
CA GLU A 142 0.74 0.19 -23.13
C GLU A 142 1.14 1.57 -22.58
N LEU A 143 1.91 1.62 -21.48
CA LEU A 143 2.42 2.87 -20.92
C LEU A 143 3.31 3.63 -21.91
N ALA A 144 4.11 2.92 -22.71
CA ALA A 144 4.91 3.52 -23.77
C ALA A 144 4.08 4.23 -24.85
N ARG A 145 2.79 3.90 -25.00
CA ARG A 145 1.85 4.54 -25.94
C ARG A 145 1.21 5.80 -25.38
N ALA A 146 1.44 6.15 -24.11
CA ALA A 146 1.00 7.42 -23.57
C ALA A 146 1.61 8.59 -24.35
N PRO A 147 0.98 9.78 -24.35
CA PRO A 147 1.60 10.98 -24.89
C PRO A 147 2.94 11.27 -24.25
N GLU A 148 3.76 12.05 -24.96
CA GLU A 148 5.05 12.49 -24.44
C GLU A 148 4.89 13.20 -23.08
N GLY A 149 5.78 12.89 -22.14
CA GLY A 149 5.70 13.37 -20.75
C GLY A 149 4.81 12.52 -19.81
N LEU A 150 4.00 11.60 -20.34
CA LEU A 150 3.10 10.74 -19.53
C LEU A 150 3.47 9.24 -19.59
N ARG A 151 4.62 8.90 -20.19
CA ARG A 151 5.10 7.51 -20.40
C ARG A 151 5.83 6.91 -19.21
N SER A 152 5.90 7.62 -18.09
CA SER A 152 6.56 7.14 -16.87
C SER A 152 5.72 7.50 -15.65
N LEU A 153 5.77 6.62 -14.65
CA LEU A 153 5.07 6.82 -13.39
C LEU A 153 6.05 7.40 -12.37
N PRO A 154 5.66 8.45 -11.63
CA PRO A 154 6.52 9.01 -10.61
C PRO A 154 6.69 8.03 -9.44
N TRP A 155 7.87 8.05 -8.82
CA TRP A 155 8.13 7.33 -7.57
C TRP A 155 7.59 8.08 -6.34
N PHE A 156 7.35 9.39 -6.47
CA PHE A 156 6.89 10.29 -5.42
C PHE A 156 5.65 11.03 -5.91
N GLY A 157 4.56 10.99 -5.13
CA GLY A 157 3.28 11.54 -5.53
C GLY A 157 2.59 10.72 -6.62
N MET A 158 1.63 11.34 -7.30
CA MET A 158 0.86 10.71 -8.38
C MET A 158 0.96 11.52 -9.65
N LEU A 159 0.81 10.83 -10.78
CA LEU A 159 0.58 11.47 -12.06
C LEU A 159 -0.91 11.83 -12.18
N HIS A 160 -1.22 13.10 -12.46
CA HIS A 160 -2.58 13.54 -12.69
C HIS A 160 -2.83 13.65 -14.19
N VAL A 161 -3.87 12.97 -14.67
CA VAL A 161 -4.23 12.94 -16.09
C VAL A 161 -5.73 13.08 -16.26
N GLY A 162 -6.16 13.59 -17.41
CA GLY A 162 -7.51 13.32 -17.90
C GLY A 162 -7.50 12.24 -18.96
N THR A 163 -8.67 11.66 -19.21
CA THR A 163 -8.83 10.62 -20.22
C THR A 163 -9.77 11.07 -21.32
N GLU A 164 -9.35 10.89 -22.57
CA GLU A 164 -10.16 11.06 -23.76
C GLU A 164 -10.30 9.73 -24.49
N ARG A 165 -11.44 9.53 -25.15
CA ARG A 165 -11.61 8.38 -26.03
C ARG A 165 -10.53 8.40 -27.11
N PRO A 166 -9.75 7.32 -27.29
CA PRO A 166 -8.74 7.27 -28.35
C PRO A 166 -9.34 7.50 -29.73
N ALA A 167 -8.60 8.21 -30.57
CA ALA A 167 -9.06 8.53 -31.92
C ALA A 167 -9.28 7.26 -32.74
N GLY A 168 -10.43 7.16 -33.41
CA GLY A 168 -10.79 6.01 -34.24
C GLY A 168 -11.26 4.77 -33.48
N GLU A 169 -11.36 4.81 -32.15
CA GLU A 169 -11.94 3.70 -31.37
C GLU A 169 -13.44 3.58 -31.61
N ASP A 170 -13.90 2.41 -32.04
CA ASP A 170 -15.33 2.09 -32.12
C ASP A 170 -15.94 1.76 -30.75
N THR A 171 -17.28 1.88 -30.65
CA THR A 171 -17.98 1.75 -29.37
C THR A 171 -18.01 0.32 -28.85
N LEU A 172 -17.99 -0.69 -29.73
CA LEU A 172 -17.98 -2.09 -29.33
C LEU A 172 -16.64 -2.47 -28.69
N THR A 173 -15.54 -1.97 -29.25
CA THR A 173 -14.18 -2.12 -28.72
C THR A 173 -14.08 -1.48 -27.34
N ALA A 174 -14.57 -0.25 -27.18
CA ALA A 174 -14.60 0.43 -25.89
C ALA A 174 -15.41 -0.36 -24.83
N VAL A 175 -16.60 -0.85 -25.20
CA VAL A 175 -17.45 -1.65 -24.31
C VAL A 175 -16.77 -2.96 -23.94
N LYS A 176 -16.16 -3.65 -24.89
CA LYS A 176 -15.43 -4.91 -24.63
C LYS A 176 -14.28 -4.69 -23.65
N LEU A 177 -13.48 -3.65 -23.84
CA LEU A 177 -12.38 -3.33 -22.92
C LEU A 177 -12.89 -2.97 -21.51
N ALA A 178 -13.98 -2.22 -21.40
CA ALA A 178 -14.60 -1.91 -20.12
C ALA A 178 -15.12 -3.19 -19.41
N LEU A 179 -15.71 -4.13 -20.16
CA LEU A 179 -16.13 -5.44 -19.64
C LEU A 179 -14.94 -6.30 -19.17
N ASP A 180 -13.79 -6.16 -19.83
CA ASP A 180 -12.51 -6.76 -19.40
C ASP A 180 -11.87 -6.00 -18.22
N GLY A 181 -12.54 -4.98 -17.69
CA GLY A 181 -12.10 -4.16 -16.55
C GLY A 181 -11.12 -3.05 -16.90
N LYS A 182 -10.80 -2.85 -18.19
CA LYS A 182 -9.88 -1.82 -18.69
C LYS A 182 -10.63 -0.53 -19.04
N ASP A 183 -11.02 0.20 -18.00
CA ASP A 183 -11.58 1.55 -18.11
C ASP A 183 -10.56 2.54 -18.72
N TYR A 184 -11.02 3.71 -19.16
CA TYR A 184 -10.15 4.70 -19.82
C TYR A 184 -8.99 5.17 -18.93
N GLY A 185 -9.19 5.20 -17.61
CA GLY A 185 -8.12 5.50 -16.66
C GLY A 185 -6.92 4.55 -16.79
N GLN A 186 -7.16 3.28 -17.12
CA GLN A 186 -6.14 2.24 -17.24
C GLN A 186 -5.54 2.13 -18.64
N ARG A 187 -5.85 3.08 -19.53
CA ARG A 187 -5.44 3.06 -20.94
C ARG A 187 -4.53 4.25 -21.23
N PRO A 188 -3.20 4.09 -21.16
CA PRO A 188 -2.29 5.24 -21.25
C PRO A 188 -2.37 6.04 -22.55
N GLU A 189 -2.75 5.40 -23.67
CA GLU A 189 -3.03 6.07 -24.96
C GLU A 189 -4.16 7.12 -24.88
N ALA A 190 -5.11 6.92 -23.95
CA ALA A 190 -6.24 7.81 -23.69
C ALA A 190 -5.85 9.01 -22.80
N TRP A 191 -4.67 8.97 -22.16
CA TRP A 191 -4.27 10.00 -21.20
C TRP A 191 -3.94 11.32 -21.89
N ARG A 192 -4.25 12.42 -21.23
CA ARG A 192 -3.91 13.78 -21.62
C ARG A 192 -3.58 14.59 -20.36
N PRO A 193 -2.81 15.69 -20.48
CA PRO A 193 -2.51 16.53 -19.32
C PRO A 193 -3.79 16.98 -18.60
N GLU A 194 -3.83 16.84 -17.27
CA GLU A 194 -4.98 17.19 -16.42
C GLU A 194 -5.48 18.62 -16.67
N ALA A 195 -4.57 19.55 -16.95
CA ALA A 195 -4.89 20.96 -17.21
C ALA A 195 -5.95 21.16 -18.29
N VAL A 196 -6.02 20.26 -19.29
CA VAL A 196 -7.02 20.31 -20.37
C VAL A 196 -8.45 20.08 -19.86
N PHE A 197 -8.61 19.39 -18.74
CA PHE A 197 -9.91 18.95 -18.20
C PHE A 197 -10.39 19.80 -17.03
N ARG A 198 -9.59 20.73 -16.51
CA ARG A 198 -9.94 21.50 -15.30
C ARG A 198 -11.28 22.21 -15.40
N GLN A 199 -11.52 22.93 -16.51
CA GLN A 199 -12.80 23.61 -16.71
C GLN A 199 -13.96 22.61 -16.76
N GLN A 200 -13.79 21.51 -17.49
CA GLN A 200 -14.80 20.46 -17.58
C GLN A 200 -15.07 19.79 -16.22
N VAL A 201 -14.06 19.62 -15.37
CA VAL A 201 -14.18 19.12 -14.00
C VAL A 201 -14.99 20.09 -13.14
N ALA A 202 -14.70 21.39 -13.23
CA ALA A 202 -15.43 22.41 -12.50
C ALA A 202 -16.92 22.44 -12.89
N GLU A 203 -17.22 22.35 -14.18
CA GLU A 203 -18.59 22.33 -14.72
C GLU A 203 -19.37 21.07 -14.35
N ARG A 204 -18.68 19.93 -14.25
CA ARG A 204 -19.28 18.62 -13.94
C ARG A 204 -19.33 18.29 -12.45
N ALA A 205 -18.69 19.09 -11.60
CA ALA A 205 -18.68 18.84 -10.17
C ALA A 205 -20.11 18.96 -9.61
N ALA A 206 -20.62 17.86 -9.07
CA ALA A 206 -21.98 17.78 -8.55
C ALA A 206 -22.11 18.64 -7.26
N PRO A 207 -23.28 19.23 -6.99
CA PRO A 207 -23.48 20.05 -5.80
C PRO A 207 -23.35 19.23 -4.51
N LEU A 208 -22.69 19.78 -3.48
CA LEU A 208 -22.58 19.12 -2.17
C LEU A 208 -23.95 18.86 -1.50
N ALA A 209 -25.00 19.58 -1.90
CA ALA A 209 -26.37 19.35 -1.45
C ALA A 209 -26.87 17.93 -1.76
N GLU A 210 -26.38 17.29 -2.82
CA GLU A 210 -26.74 15.90 -3.13
C GLU A 210 -26.17 14.94 -2.09
N LEU A 211 -24.89 15.10 -1.70
CA LEU A 211 -24.30 14.33 -0.60
C LEU A 211 -25.04 14.54 0.71
N GLN A 212 -25.45 15.78 1.03
CA GLN A 212 -26.23 16.07 2.23
C GLN A 212 -27.60 15.37 2.22
N LYS A 213 -28.26 15.30 1.06
CA LYS A 213 -29.53 14.61 0.90
C LYS A 213 -29.39 13.10 1.04
N HIS A 214 -28.32 12.51 0.50
CA HIS A 214 -28.05 11.08 0.60
C HIS A 214 -27.54 10.66 2.00
N TYR A 215 -26.82 11.56 2.69
CA TYR A 215 -26.23 11.28 4.01
C TYR A 215 -26.61 12.33 5.06
N PRO A 216 -27.91 12.49 5.40
CA PRO A 216 -28.36 13.53 6.33
C PRO A 216 -27.74 13.38 7.74
N GLU A 217 -27.55 12.14 8.18
CA GLU A 217 -26.97 11.81 9.51
C GLU A 217 -25.47 12.12 9.61
N ARG A 218 -24.76 12.29 8.48
CA ARG A 218 -23.30 12.51 8.42
C ARG A 218 -22.94 13.95 8.03
N ARG A 219 -23.87 14.89 8.18
CA ARG A 219 -23.67 16.30 7.81
C ARG A 219 -22.45 16.92 8.48
N ALA A 220 -22.24 16.65 9.77
CA ALA A 220 -21.10 17.18 10.52
C ALA A 220 -19.75 16.74 9.93
N GLU A 221 -19.65 15.52 9.38
CA GLU A 221 -18.43 15.03 8.73
C GLU A 221 -18.18 15.77 7.40
N LEU A 222 -19.24 16.02 6.62
CA LEU A 222 -19.13 16.78 5.37
C LEU A 222 -18.75 18.24 5.63
N ASP A 223 -19.37 18.88 6.62
CA ASP A 223 -19.07 20.26 7.00
C ASP A 223 -17.62 20.40 7.50
N ALA A 224 -17.12 19.42 8.26
CA ALA A 224 -15.71 19.38 8.67
C ALA A 224 -14.75 19.20 7.48
N ALA A 225 -15.10 18.34 6.51
CA ALA A 225 -14.32 18.16 5.29
C ALA A 225 -14.27 19.44 4.44
N VAL A 226 -15.40 20.15 4.31
CA VAL A 226 -15.47 21.46 3.63
C VAL A 226 -14.61 22.48 4.37
N ALA A 227 -14.75 22.60 5.69
CA ALA A 227 -13.98 23.55 6.49
C ALA A 227 -12.47 23.32 6.38
N ALA A 228 -12.02 22.05 6.32
CA ALA A 228 -10.61 21.71 6.13
C ALA A 228 -10.03 22.20 4.79
N THR A 229 -10.86 22.47 3.78
CA THR A 229 -10.41 23.03 2.50
C THR A 229 -10.17 24.54 2.54
N GLY A 230 -10.66 25.24 3.58
CA GLY A 230 -10.64 26.70 3.67
C GLY A 230 -11.60 27.42 2.71
N ARG A 231 -12.51 26.69 2.04
CA ARG A 231 -13.51 27.23 1.09
C ARG A 231 -14.93 27.11 1.64
N SER A 232 -15.85 27.88 1.07
CA SER A 232 -17.28 27.75 1.38
C SER A 232 -17.91 26.57 0.63
N ALA A 233 -19.03 26.05 1.13
CA ALA A 233 -19.73 24.93 0.50
C ALA A 233 -20.24 25.26 -0.90
N GLU A 234 -20.57 26.53 -1.18
CA GLU A 234 -21.06 27.01 -2.47
C GLU A 234 -19.96 27.07 -3.54
N GLN A 235 -18.71 27.27 -3.10
CA GLN A 235 -17.53 27.25 -3.98
C GLN A 235 -17.12 25.82 -4.36
N LEU A 236 -17.65 24.83 -3.65
CA LEU A 236 -17.28 23.44 -3.82
C LEU A 236 -18.38 22.63 -4.50
N GLY A 237 -17.94 21.72 -5.35
CA GLY A 237 -18.72 20.57 -5.77
C GLY A 237 -17.97 19.30 -5.39
N TYR A 238 -18.44 18.16 -5.86
CA TYR A 238 -17.72 16.91 -5.71
C TYR A 238 -17.66 16.11 -7.01
N LEU A 239 -16.64 15.28 -7.11
CA LEU A 239 -16.58 14.17 -8.05
C LEU A 239 -16.37 12.86 -7.28
N PRO A 240 -17.06 11.78 -7.65
CA PRO A 240 -16.79 10.46 -7.09
C PRO A 240 -15.36 10.02 -7.39
N LEU A 241 -14.69 9.44 -6.39
CA LEU A 241 -13.34 8.91 -6.46
C LEU A 241 -13.39 7.40 -6.25
N ARG A 242 -13.15 6.64 -7.32
CA ARG A 242 -13.01 5.20 -7.25
C ARG A 242 -11.56 4.82 -6.96
N ALA A 243 -11.37 4.03 -5.91
CA ALA A 243 -10.12 3.36 -5.60
C ALA A 243 -10.34 1.85 -5.45
N ARG A 244 -9.26 1.11 -5.17
CA ARG A 244 -9.26 -0.36 -5.14
C ARG A 244 -10.24 -0.96 -4.12
N GLN A 245 -10.28 -0.42 -2.89
CA GLN A 245 -11.08 -1.01 -1.82
C GLN A 245 -12.41 -0.29 -1.61
N THR A 246 -12.37 1.04 -1.54
CA THR A 246 -13.56 1.86 -1.23
C THR A 246 -13.63 3.10 -2.11
N SER A 247 -14.85 3.59 -2.35
CA SER A 247 -15.12 4.84 -3.04
C SER A 247 -15.23 6.00 -2.05
N TRP A 248 -14.62 7.12 -2.40
CA TRP A 248 -14.72 8.40 -1.69
C TRP A 248 -15.24 9.47 -2.65
N VAL A 249 -15.31 10.73 -2.20
CA VAL A 249 -15.47 11.88 -3.09
C VAL A 249 -14.27 12.81 -2.99
N ALA A 250 -13.90 13.43 -4.10
CA ALA A 250 -13.01 14.58 -4.12
C ALA A 250 -13.85 15.85 -4.10
N LEU A 251 -13.50 16.79 -3.22
CA LEU A 251 -14.09 18.13 -3.18
C LEU A 251 -13.37 18.97 -4.23
N ILE A 252 -14.15 19.53 -5.15
CA ILE A 252 -13.66 20.25 -6.33
C ILE A 252 -13.99 21.73 -6.18
N ASP A 253 -13.00 22.59 -6.37
CA ASP A 253 -13.21 24.02 -6.54
C ASP A 253 -13.94 24.28 -7.86
N LYS A 254 -15.16 24.82 -7.79
CA LYS A 254 -16.02 25.05 -8.96
C LYS A 254 -15.57 26.20 -9.86
N GLN A 255 -14.58 26.98 -9.43
CA GLN A 255 -14.00 28.06 -10.25
C GLN A 255 -12.76 27.56 -11.00
N THR A 256 -11.89 26.80 -10.32
CA THR A 256 -10.60 26.39 -10.87
C THR A 256 -10.57 24.96 -11.40
N GLY A 257 -11.50 24.10 -10.97
CA GLY A 257 -11.50 22.67 -11.25
C GLY A 257 -10.45 21.88 -10.47
N GLU A 258 -9.79 22.51 -9.49
CA GLU A 258 -8.77 21.86 -8.67
C GLU A 258 -9.40 21.03 -7.55
N ILE A 259 -8.72 19.94 -7.20
CA ILE A 259 -9.08 19.14 -6.03
C ILE A 259 -8.69 19.92 -4.77
N ALA A 260 -9.69 20.38 -4.04
CA ALA A 260 -9.57 21.13 -2.80
C ALA A 260 -9.42 20.24 -1.57
N GLY A 261 -9.91 19.00 -1.64
CA GLY A 261 -9.90 18.04 -0.54
C GLY A 261 -10.62 16.75 -0.88
N TYR A 262 -10.85 15.90 0.12
CA TYR A 262 -11.55 14.63 -0.03
C TYR A 262 -12.45 14.37 1.16
N ALA A 263 -13.48 13.55 0.96
CA ALA A 263 -14.39 13.17 2.03
C ALA A 263 -14.85 11.70 1.90
N PRO A 264 -15.07 10.98 3.02
CA PRO A 264 -15.39 9.55 3.06
C PRO A 264 -16.86 9.26 2.76
N PHE A 265 -17.31 9.64 1.57
CA PHE A 265 -18.67 9.42 1.07
C PHE A 265 -18.65 8.66 -0.25
N ASP A 266 -19.67 7.85 -0.50
CA ASP A 266 -19.91 7.33 -1.84
C ASP A 266 -20.64 8.40 -2.66
N GLY A 267 -20.15 8.69 -3.87
CA GLY A 267 -20.73 9.68 -4.77
C GLY A 267 -21.37 9.10 -6.02
N PHE A 268 -21.44 7.76 -6.16
CA PHE A 268 -21.88 7.08 -7.38
C PHE A 268 -23.39 6.80 -7.42
N PHE A 269 -24.23 7.81 -7.19
CA PHE A 269 -25.70 7.73 -7.24
C PHE A 269 -26.32 8.38 -8.49
#